data_AF-A0A3D3QPI7-F1
#
_entry.id   AF-A0A3D3QPI7-F1
#
_cell.length_a   1.000
_cell.length_b   1.000
_cell.length_c   1.000
_cell.angle_alpha   90.00
_cell.angle_beta   90.00
_cell.angle_gamma   90.00
#
_symmetry.space_group_name_H-M   'P 1'
#
loop_
_entity.id
_entity.type
_entity.pdbx_description
1 polymer ?
#
loop_
_entity_poly.entity_id
_entity_poly.type
_entity_poly.pdbx_seq_one_letter_code
_entity_poly.pdbx_strand_id
1 'polypeptide(L)'
;MTLKFLDSESPVESLAARGGGKANQLASLSRIGCSVPRWFCIPVEGFDAALFQAREESGELSAGVVALPVPNNIVELLPEALDKWNLAEDFVAVRSSGLDEDGTDHSFAGQFESYLYRRGVEEIVDAIGRCWASAFSERNVAYREAIGKSDAVPRMGVIIQRMIDSESAGVAFSRNPLDPGDRESLIVESVWGQGEAIVSGQLDSDHFIVNRRTSEYEVSVANKVTAIVQHPKGGTHEVKIEDDRAQKASLTPDEVHEIADLVLRLENAFGVPQDLEWATSAGRLFALQTRPITTLPPDAVFDEGIAGGAATIWDNSNIVESYSGVTTPLTFSHVNHAYREVYFQTCGLLGVPKSVIEEHDSTFLNMLGLIRGRIYYNLLNWYRLLSLFPLLGKSGSFMETMMGVKQSLETDLQPLFDSLVDEAPDYGFFKRVGLVVRLGVHMLGGARANELFLSRVDRVCRPMEEADLAKLSLPQQVDLYHQLLDGALKHWKAPIVNDTRCMIAFGTLKTLTEKWIARDGADEAASLQNDLLCGSGDLKSTEPMRLLLEIAAEIEGDPEVRRYLLEETPEDFWRSLQEGFAPHLKERFESYIAEYGYRCVDELKLETLDYHDRP
;
A
#
# COMPACT_ATOMS: atom_id res chain seq x y z
N MET A 1 -7.74 -45.57 -8.60
CA MET A 1 -9.03 -44.84 -8.52
C MET A 1 -9.44 -44.47 -9.93
N THR A 2 -10.67 -44.76 -10.35
CA THR A 2 -11.14 -44.36 -11.68
C THR A 2 -11.30 -42.84 -11.71
N LEU A 3 -10.58 -42.18 -12.61
CA LEU A 3 -10.63 -40.73 -12.76
C LEU A 3 -12.03 -40.33 -13.28
N LYS A 4 -12.75 -39.51 -12.52
CA LYS A 4 -14.10 -39.05 -12.84
C LYS A 4 -14.10 -37.53 -12.94
N PHE A 5 -14.46 -37.00 -14.12
CA PHE A 5 -14.62 -35.57 -14.34
C PHE A 5 -15.75 -35.00 -13.47
N LEU A 6 -15.58 -33.73 -13.09
CA LEU A 6 -16.50 -32.95 -12.26
C LEU A 6 -17.29 -31.97 -13.14
N ASP A 7 -18.45 -31.55 -12.67
CA ASP A 7 -19.39 -30.65 -13.36
C ASP A 7 -20.28 -29.91 -12.34
N SER A 8 -21.29 -29.17 -12.81
CA SER A 8 -22.24 -28.43 -11.95
C SER A 8 -22.99 -29.31 -10.93
N GLU A 9 -23.22 -30.58 -11.28
CA GLU A 9 -23.96 -31.55 -10.47
C GLU A 9 -23.08 -32.28 -9.46
N SER A 10 -21.76 -32.10 -9.54
CA SER A 10 -20.81 -32.75 -8.64
C SER A 10 -20.87 -32.15 -7.23
N PRO A 11 -20.80 -32.94 -6.14
CA PRO A 11 -20.93 -32.41 -4.77
C PRO A 11 -19.97 -31.26 -4.45
N VAL A 12 -20.42 -30.29 -3.65
CA VAL A 12 -19.64 -29.08 -3.26
C VAL A 12 -18.29 -29.49 -2.70
N GLU A 13 -18.27 -30.47 -1.80
CA GLU A 13 -17.06 -30.95 -1.14
C GLU A 13 -16.08 -31.57 -2.14
N SER A 14 -16.60 -32.25 -3.17
CA SER A 14 -15.77 -32.81 -4.24
C SER A 14 -15.19 -31.73 -5.14
N LEU A 15 -15.93 -30.67 -5.45
CA LEU A 15 -15.43 -29.55 -6.25
C LEU A 15 -14.38 -28.76 -5.49
N ALA A 16 -14.64 -28.44 -4.21
CA ALA A 16 -13.69 -27.73 -3.37
C ALA A 16 -12.39 -28.53 -3.16
N ALA A 17 -12.48 -29.84 -2.91
CA ALA A 17 -11.30 -30.67 -2.64
C ALA A 17 -10.55 -31.14 -3.91
N ARG A 18 -11.24 -31.24 -5.05
CA ARG A 18 -10.69 -31.89 -6.25
C ARG A 18 -10.79 -31.08 -7.54
N GLY A 19 -11.67 -30.08 -7.62
CA GLY A 19 -11.85 -29.25 -8.81
C GLY A 19 -11.12 -27.91 -8.75
N GLY A 20 -10.82 -27.39 -7.55
CA GLY A 20 -10.26 -26.06 -7.35
C GLY A 20 -11.31 -24.96 -7.23
N GLY A 21 -10.84 -23.76 -6.89
CA GLY A 21 -11.70 -22.63 -6.54
C GLY A 21 -12.64 -22.18 -7.67
N LYS A 22 -12.10 -21.98 -8.88
CA LYS A 22 -12.90 -21.60 -10.07
C LYS A 22 -13.97 -22.63 -10.42
N ALA A 23 -13.65 -23.92 -10.37
CA ALA A 23 -14.62 -24.97 -10.67
C ALA A 23 -15.77 -24.98 -9.65
N ASN A 24 -15.45 -24.76 -8.37
CA ASN A 24 -16.43 -24.64 -7.30
C ASN A 24 -17.32 -23.39 -7.47
N GLN A 25 -16.73 -22.25 -7.88
CA GLN A 25 -17.47 -21.02 -8.20
C GLN A 25 -18.43 -21.22 -9.38
N LEU A 26 -17.97 -21.84 -10.48
CA LEU A 26 -18.83 -22.13 -11.65
C LEU A 26 -20.02 -23.02 -11.30
N ALA A 27 -19.82 -24.06 -10.49
CA ALA A 27 -20.92 -24.88 -10.02
C ALA A 27 -21.89 -24.11 -9.12
N SER A 28 -21.37 -23.21 -8.28
CA SER A 28 -22.19 -22.35 -7.43
C SER A 28 -23.05 -21.40 -8.27
N LEU A 29 -22.49 -20.79 -9.32
CA LEU A 29 -23.24 -20.00 -10.30
C LEU A 29 -24.39 -20.80 -10.92
N SER A 30 -24.13 -22.03 -11.37
CA SER A 30 -25.18 -22.91 -11.93
C SER A 30 -26.28 -23.22 -10.92
N ARG A 31 -25.93 -23.47 -9.65
CA ARG A 31 -26.91 -23.77 -8.58
C ARG A 31 -27.77 -22.59 -8.17
N ILE A 32 -27.23 -21.38 -8.27
CA ILE A 32 -27.97 -20.11 -8.05
C ILE A 32 -28.93 -19.84 -9.24
N GLY A 33 -28.86 -20.64 -10.30
CA GLY A 33 -29.72 -20.51 -11.48
C GLY A 33 -29.16 -19.55 -12.54
N CYS A 34 -27.86 -19.23 -12.49
CA CYS A 34 -27.22 -18.41 -13.51
C CYS A 34 -27.06 -19.21 -14.81
N SER A 35 -27.15 -18.52 -15.94
CA SER A 35 -26.75 -19.06 -17.23
C SER A 35 -25.23 -19.17 -17.28
N VAL A 36 -24.69 -20.37 -17.09
CA VAL A 36 -23.25 -20.62 -17.18
C VAL A 36 -22.96 -21.40 -18.48
N PRO A 37 -21.92 -21.05 -19.25
CA PRO A 37 -21.51 -21.84 -20.41
C PRO A 37 -21.22 -23.28 -20.00
N ARG A 38 -21.60 -24.27 -20.82
CA ARG A 38 -21.39 -25.68 -20.51
C ARG A 38 -19.91 -25.95 -20.21
N TRP A 39 -19.65 -26.73 -19.17
CA TRP A 39 -18.30 -27.02 -18.74
C TRP A 39 -18.21 -28.38 -18.03
N PHE A 40 -16.98 -28.91 -17.96
CA PHE A 40 -16.58 -29.95 -17.04
C PHE A 40 -15.16 -29.70 -16.56
N CYS A 41 -14.75 -30.36 -15.50
CA CYS A 41 -13.44 -30.19 -14.89
C CYS A 41 -12.71 -31.53 -14.73
N ILE A 42 -11.47 -31.56 -15.21
CA ILE A 42 -10.50 -32.60 -14.91
C ILE A 42 -10.02 -32.34 -13.48
N PRO A 43 -10.22 -33.27 -12.55
CA PRO A 43 -9.87 -33.04 -11.16
C PRO A 43 -8.35 -33.10 -10.94
N VAL A 44 -7.89 -32.62 -9.79
CA VAL A 44 -6.48 -32.56 -9.37
C VAL A 44 -5.74 -33.89 -9.45
N GLU A 45 -6.42 -35.04 -9.40
CA GLU A 45 -5.76 -36.34 -9.58
C GLU A 45 -5.16 -36.48 -11.00
N GLY A 46 -5.69 -35.75 -11.99
CA GLY A 46 -5.09 -35.67 -13.32
C GLY A 46 -3.74 -34.95 -13.30
N PHE A 47 -3.65 -33.85 -12.55
CA PHE A 47 -2.38 -33.15 -12.31
C PHE A 47 -1.38 -34.02 -11.57
N ASP A 48 -1.82 -34.71 -10.50
CA ASP A 48 -0.94 -35.59 -9.72
C ASP A 48 -0.34 -36.71 -10.60
N ALA A 49 -1.15 -37.29 -11.49
CA ALA A 49 -0.70 -38.30 -12.44
C ALA A 49 0.25 -37.73 -13.51
N ALA A 50 -0.04 -36.54 -14.05
CA ALA A 50 0.84 -35.85 -14.99
C ALA A 50 2.21 -35.55 -14.38
N LEU A 51 2.23 -35.08 -13.13
CA LEU A 51 3.45 -34.77 -12.39
C LEU A 51 4.27 -36.02 -12.09
N PHE A 52 3.61 -37.12 -11.71
CA PHE A 52 4.27 -38.40 -11.49
C PHE A 52 4.98 -38.88 -12.76
N GLN A 53 4.27 -38.85 -13.90
CA GLN A 53 4.83 -39.24 -15.19
C GLN A 53 6.00 -38.34 -15.61
N ALA A 54 5.88 -37.01 -15.45
CA ALA A 54 6.96 -36.07 -15.77
C ALA A 54 8.24 -36.34 -14.95
N ARG A 55 8.10 -36.70 -13.67
CA ARG A 55 9.23 -37.06 -12.80
C ARG A 55 9.89 -38.37 -13.22
N GLU A 56 9.12 -39.37 -13.65
CA GLU A 56 9.68 -40.61 -14.18
C GLU A 56 10.46 -40.38 -15.49
N GLU A 57 10.01 -39.47 -16.34
CA GLU A 57 10.63 -39.20 -17.64
C GLU A 57 11.87 -38.30 -17.54
N SER A 58 11.88 -37.30 -16.64
CA SER A 58 12.91 -36.23 -16.61
C SER A 58 13.68 -36.09 -15.29
N GLY A 59 13.33 -36.84 -14.24
CA GLY A 59 13.99 -36.79 -12.93
C GLY A 59 13.56 -35.58 -12.08
N GLU A 60 14.14 -34.39 -12.33
CA GLU A 60 13.77 -33.14 -11.67
C GLU A 60 12.92 -32.26 -12.59
N LEU A 61 11.80 -31.73 -12.08
CA LEU A 61 11.07 -30.67 -12.78
C LEU A 61 11.82 -29.35 -12.59
N SER A 62 12.32 -28.78 -13.68
CA SER A 62 12.92 -27.45 -13.68
C SER A 62 11.83 -26.36 -13.67
N ALA A 63 12.19 -25.16 -13.20
CA ALA A 63 11.41 -23.96 -13.51
C ALA A 63 11.33 -23.79 -15.05
N GLY A 64 10.16 -23.38 -15.56
CA GLY A 64 9.98 -23.10 -17.00
C GLY A 64 9.61 -24.30 -17.88
N VAL A 65 9.09 -25.40 -17.32
CA VAL A 65 8.45 -26.46 -18.13
C VAL A 65 7.32 -25.86 -18.97
N VAL A 66 7.30 -26.14 -20.27
CA VAL A 66 6.30 -25.60 -21.21
C VAL A 66 4.98 -26.35 -21.15
N ALA A 67 5.03 -27.67 -21.00
CA ALA A 67 3.86 -28.54 -20.89
C ALA A 67 4.18 -29.78 -20.06
N LEU A 68 3.24 -30.22 -19.22
CA LEU A 68 3.30 -31.54 -18.58
C LEU A 68 2.69 -32.61 -19.49
N PRO A 69 3.18 -33.87 -19.44
CA PRO A 69 2.57 -34.97 -20.16
C PRO A 69 1.14 -35.20 -19.65
N VAL A 70 0.18 -35.35 -20.58
CA VAL A 70 -1.20 -35.66 -20.22
C VAL A 70 -1.38 -37.18 -20.14
N PRO A 71 -1.78 -37.72 -18.98
CA PRO A 71 -1.97 -39.16 -18.80
C PRO A 71 -2.92 -39.79 -19.84
N ASN A 72 -2.54 -40.97 -20.37
CA ASN A 72 -3.30 -41.65 -21.43
C ASN A 72 -4.77 -41.88 -21.08
N ASN A 73 -5.08 -42.19 -19.82
CA ASN A 73 -6.47 -42.36 -19.37
C ASN A 73 -7.30 -41.07 -19.50
N ILE A 74 -6.70 -39.90 -19.43
CA ILE A 74 -7.38 -38.62 -19.67
C ILE A 74 -7.57 -38.40 -21.16
N VAL A 75 -6.54 -38.66 -21.97
CA VAL A 75 -6.61 -38.57 -23.43
C VAL A 75 -7.70 -39.48 -24.00
N GLU A 76 -7.81 -40.71 -23.49
CA GLU A 76 -8.82 -41.69 -23.92
C GLU A 76 -10.26 -41.31 -23.50
N LEU A 77 -10.43 -40.68 -22.33
CA LEU A 77 -11.76 -40.27 -21.83
C LEU A 77 -12.25 -38.93 -22.40
N LEU A 78 -11.35 -38.12 -22.97
CA LEU A 78 -11.67 -36.77 -23.40
C LEU A 78 -12.71 -36.71 -24.54
N PRO A 79 -12.67 -37.54 -25.60
CA PRO A 79 -13.67 -37.51 -26.67
C PRO A 79 -15.09 -37.77 -26.14
N GLU A 80 -15.28 -38.84 -25.34
CA GLU A 80 -16.57 -39.18 -24.76
C GLU A 80 -17.09 -38.08 -23.82
N ALA A 81 -16.20 -37.41 -23.10
CA ALA A 81 -16.56 -36.26 -22.29
C ALA A 81 -17.01 -35.07 -23.16
N LEU A 82 -16.23 -34.70 -24.18
CA LEU A 82 -16.61 -33.61 -25.07
C LEU A 82 -17.98 -33.86 -25.71
N ASP A 83 -18.29 -35.08 -26.10
CA ASP A 83 -19.63 -35.44 -26.59
C ASP A 83 -20.70 -35.35 -25.49
N LYS A 84 -20.44 -35.91 -24.31
CA LYS A 84 -21.38 -35.88 -23.17
C LYS A 84 -21.80 -34.46 -22.78
N TRP A 85 -20.86 -33.51 -22.76
CA TRP A 85 -21.14 -32.11 -22.45
C TRP A 85 -21.45 -31.27 -23.70
N ASN A 86 -21.52 -31.90 -24.88
CA ASN A 86 -21.81 -31.28 -26.17
C ASN A 86 -20.88 -30.08 -26.45
N LEU A 87 -19.58 -30.37 -26.42
CA LEU A 87 -18.46 -29.46 -26.62
C LEU A 87 -17.54 -29.89 -27.79
N ALA A 88 -17.79 -31.05 -28.41
CA ALA A 88 -16.91 -31.62 -29.44
C ALA A 88 -16.70 -30.69 -30.66
N GLU A 89 -17.74 -29.97 -31.06
CA GLU A 89 -17.73 -29.03 -32.20
C GLU A 89 -17.55 -27.56 -31.78
N ASP A 90 -17.59 -27.28 -30.48
CA ASP A 90 -17.48 -25.92 -29.94
C ASP A 90 -16.02 -25.52 -29.74
N PHE A 91 -15.73 -24.22 -29.81
CA PHE A 91 -14.51 -23.68 -29.24
C PHE A 91 -14.61 -23.71 -27.72
N VAL A 92 -13.55 -24.11 -27.02
CA VAL A 92 -13.50 -24.19 -25.56
C VAL A 92 -12.36 -23.36 -24.99
N ALA A 93 -12.58 -22.80 -23.80
CA ALA A 93 -11.58 -22.32 -22.89
C ALA A 93 -11.08 -23.47 -22.01
N VAL A 94 -9.77 -23.67 -21.99
CA VAL A 94 -9.08 -24.58 -21.07
C VAL A 94 -8.47 -23.71 -19.96
N ARG A 95 -9.06 -23.76 -18.76
CA ARG A 95 -8.76 -22.84 -17.65
C ARG A 95 -8.19 -23.61 -16.46
N SER A 96 -7.09 -23.12 -15.92
CA SER A 96 -6.53 -23.54 -14.64
C SER A 96 -7.49 -23.26 -13.48
N SER A 97 -7.58 -24.19 -12.53
CA SER A 97 -8.40 -24.07 -11.31
C SER A 97 -7.63 -24.64 -10.11
N GLY A 98 -6.85 -23.79 -9.45
CA GLY A 98 -6.03 -24.16 -8.30
C GLY A 98 -6.83 -24.40 -7.03
N LEU A 99 -6.36 -25.30 -6.15
CA LEU A 99 -6.97 -25.46 -4.82
C LEU A 99 -6.75 -24.23 -3.93
N ASP A 100 -5.62 -23.54 -4.10
CA ASP A 100 -5.25 -22.35 -3.33
C ASP A 100 -5.75 -21.04 -3.98
N GLU A 101 -6.38 -21.08 -5.17
CA GLU A 101 -6.54 -19.92 -6.05
C GLU A 101 -7.53 -18.85 -5.53
N ASP A 102 -8.50 -19.27 -4.70
CA ASP A 102 -9.60 -18.44 -4.18
C ASP A 102 -9.66 -18.44 -2.64
N GLY A 103 -8.50 -18.53 -1.97
CA GLY A 103 -8.40 -18.39 -0.51
C GLY A 103 -8.70 -16.97 -0.04
N THR A 104 -9.23 -16.82 1.18
CA THR A 104 -9.54 -15.51 1.79
C THR A 104 -8.29 -14.67 2.06
N ASP A 105 -7.13 -15.31 2.27
CA ASP A 105 -5.92 -14.64 2.73
C ASP A 105 -4.92 -14.33 1.59
N HIS A 106 -4.95 -15.11 0.50
CA HIS A 106 -4.04 -14.95 -0.65
C HIS A 106 -4.74 -15.35 -1.96
N SER A 107 -5.03 -14.38 -2.83
CA SER A 107 -5.55 -14.66 -4.17
C SER A 107 -4.41 -14.99 -5.13
N PHE A 108 -4.39 -16.17 -5.76
CA PHE A 108 -3.42 -16.48 -6.84
C PHE A 108 -3.86 -15.88 -8.19
N ALA A 109 -4.52 -14.72 -8.15
CA ALA A 109 -5.10 -14.07 -9.30
C ALA A 109 -4.03 -13.81 -10.38
N GLY A 110 -4.28 -14.29 -11.60
CA GLY A 110 -3.39 -14.11 -12.74
C GLY A 110 -2.07 -14.87 -12.66
N GLN A 111 -1.92 -15.85 -11.75
CA GLN A 111 -0.71 -16.65 -11.60
C GLN A 111 -0.70 -17.94 -12.42
N PHE A 112 -1.85 -18.35 -12.94
CA PHE A 112 -2.00 -19.54 -13.78
C PHE A 112 -2.54 -19.17 -15.17
N GLU A 113 -2.17 -19.94 -16.18
CA GLU A 113 -2.55 -19.67 -17.57
C GLU A 113 -3.90 -20.28 -17.94
N SER A 114 -4.58 -19.63 -18.89
CA SER A 114 -5.79 -20.14 -19.54
C SER A 114 -5.58 -20.07 -21.06
N TYR A 115 -6.06 -21.08 -21.78
CA TYR A 115 -5.96 -21.13 -23.24
C TYR A 115 -7.34 -21.12 -23.85
N LEU A 116 -7.63 -20.07 -24.61
CA LEU A 116 -8.94 -19.86 -25.23
C LEU A 116 -9.00 -20.44 -26.64
N TYR A 117 -10.23 -20.63 -27.13
CA TYR A 117 -10.54 -21.05 -28.51
C TYR A 117 -9.87 -22.34 -28.98
N ARG A 118 -9.72 -23.32 -28.08
CA ARG A 118 -9.24 -24.67 -28.44
C ARG A 118 -10.39 -25.46 -29.03
N ARG A 119 -10.12 -26.28 -30.05
CA ARG A 119 -11.13 -27.20 -30.60
C ARG A 119 -10.48 -28.50 -31.05
N GLY A 120 -11.18 -29.59 -30.80
CA GLY A 120 -10.67 -30.93 -31.07
C GLY A 120 -9.75 -31.44 -29.96
N VAL A 121 -9.65 -32.77 -29.89
CA VAL A 121 -8.99 -33.48 -28.79
C VAL A 121 -7.51 -33.09 -28.67
N GLU A 122 -6.79 -32.99 -29.79
CA GLU A 122 -5.35 -32.71 -29.81
C GLU A 122 -5.02 -31.33 -29.21
N GLU A 123 -5.72 -30.28 -29.64
CA GLU A 123 -5.51 -28.92 -29.12
C GLU A 123 -5.88 -28.79 -27.65
N ILE A 124 -6.93 -29.48 -27.21
CA ILE A 124 -7.38 -29.46 -25.82
C ILE A 124 -6.38 -30.19 -24.93
N VAL A 125 -5.83 -31.33 -25.37
CA VAL A 125 -4.78 -32.07 -24.65
C VAL A 125 -3.51 -31.23 -24.49
N ASP A 126 -3.04 -30.58 -25.56
CA ASP A 126 -1.89 -29.66 -25.48
C ASP A 126 -2.16 -28.54 -24.45
N ALA A 127 -3.34 -27.91 -24.51
CA ALA A 127 -3.71 -26.86 -23.57
C ALA A 127 -3.80 -27.34 -22.11
N ILE A 128 -4.29 -28.56 -21.85
CA ILE A 128 -4.33 -29.15 -20.49
C ILE A 128 -2.90 -29.27 -19.93
N GLY A 129 -1.98 -29.85 -20.72
CA GLY A 129 -0.59 -30.03 -20.31
C GLY A 129 0.10 -28.71 -19.99
N ARG A 130 -0.14 -27.68 -20.80
CA ARG A 130 0.42 -26.33 -20.57
C ARG A 130 -0.22 -25.62 -19.37
N CYS A 131 -1.53 -25.78 -19.14
CA CYS A 131 -2.17 -25.27 -17.93
C CYS A 131 -1.47 -25.83 -16.69
N TRP A 132 -1.30 -27.16 -16.63
CA TRP A 132 -0.58 -27.79 -15.52
C TRP A 132 0.86 -27.32 -15.37
N ALA A 133 1.56 -27.09 -16.49
CA ALA A 133 2.92 -26.56 -16.46
C ALA A 133 3.01 -25.13 -15.91
N SER A 134 1.97 -24.29 -16.10
CA SER A 134 1.94 -22.91 -15.56
C SER A 134 2.10 -22.83 -14.04
N ALA A 135 1.80 -23.91 -13.32
CA ALA A 135 2.04 -24.02 -11.88
C ALA A 135 3.54 -24.01 -11.50
N PHE A 136 4.44 -24.23 -12.47
CA PHE A 136 5.90 -24.19 -12.32
C PHE A 136 6.54 -23.01 -13.09
N SER A 137 5.73 -22.02 -13.50
CA SER A 137 6.24 -20.79 -14.08
C SER A 137 7.08 -20.00 -13.06
N GLU A 138 8.11 -19.27 -13.52
CA GLU A 138 8.96 -18.45 -12.66
C GLU A 138 8.15 -17.48 -11.79
N ARG A 139 7.08 -16.90 -12.37
CA ARG A 139 6.17 -16.00 -11.67
C ARG A 139 5.44 -16.67 -10.51
N ASN A 140 4.93 -17.89 -10.71
CA ASN A 140 4.21 -18.62 -9.67
C ASN A 140 5.17 -19.05 -8.54
N VAL A 141 6.37 -19.54 -8.89
CA VAL A 141 7.40 -19.93 -7.93
C VAL A 141 7.81 -18.73 -7.06
N ALA A 142 8.17 -17.61 -7.67
CA ALA A 142 8.55 -16.39 -6.94
C ALA A 142 7.41 -15.86 -6.04
N TYR A 143 6.16 -15.91 -6.51
CA TYR A 143 5.01 -15.52 -5.70
C TYR A 143 4.83 -16.43 -4.48
N ARG A 144 4.99 -17.75 -4.66
CA ARG A 144 4.87 -18.73 -3.57
C ARG A 144 5.98 -18.59 -2.55
N GLU A 145 7.21 -18.30 -2.97
CA GLU A 145 8.32 -17.96 -2.08
C GLU A 145 8.01 -16.72 -1.26
N ALA A 146 7.47 -15.66 -1.89
CA ALA A 146 7.12 -14.42 -1.21
C ALA A 146 6.04 -14.59 -0.12
N ILE A 147 5.10 -15.54 -0.28
CA ILE A 147 4.07 -15.85 0.72
C ILE A 147 4.46 -17.03 1.65
N GLY A 148 5.71 -17.49 1.62
CA GLY A 148 6.21 -18.56 2.50
C GLY A 148 5.65 -19.95 2.20
N LYS A 149 5.19 -20.20 0.98
CA LYS A 149 4.66 -21.50 0.50
C LYS A 149 5.58 -22.17 -0.53
N SER A 150 6.89 -22.10 -0.34
CA SER A 150 7.91 -22.66 -1.26
C SER A 150 7.84 -24.19 -1.40
N ASP A 151 7.49 -24.91 -0.33
CA ASP A 151 7.70 -26.37 -0.26
C ASP A 151 6.47 -27.19 -0.69
N ALA A 152 5.30 -26.55 -0.85
CA ALA A 152 4.08 -27.24 -1.22
C ALA A 152 3.89 -27.24 -2.74
N VAL A 153 3.82 -28.42 -3.35
CA VAL A 153 3.47 -28.56 -4.77
C VAL A 153 2.04 -28.06 -4.99
N PRO A 154 1.81 -27.07 -5.87
CA PRO A 154 0.47 -26.61 -6.19
C PRO A 154 -0.34 -27.76 -6.83
N ARG A 155 -1.56 -27.98 -6.36
CA ARG A 155 -2.49 -28.95 -6.97
C ARG A 155 -3.59 -28.20 -7.71
N MET A 156 -3.85 -28.61 -8.94
CA MET A 156 -4.68 -27.84 -9.85
C MET A 156 -5.57 -28.72 -10.73
N GLY A 157 -6.87 -28.42 -10.73
CA GLY A 157 -7.82 -28.94 -11.71
C GLY A 157 -7.78 -28.14 -13.01
N VAL A 158 -8.37 -28.67 -14.08
CA VAL A 158 -8.48 -27.96 -15.36
C VAL A 158 -9.93 -27.98 -15.82
N ILE A 159 -10.49 -26.79 -16.03
CA ILE A 159 -11.85 -26.59 -16.53
C ILE A 159 -11.80 -26.54 -18.05
N ILE A 160 -12.69 -27.29 -18.69
CA ILE A 160 -12.99 -27.18 -20.12
C ILE A 160 -14.39 -26.58 -20.23
N GLN A 161 -14.46 -25.34 -20.70
CA GLN A 161 -15.68 -24.53 -20.74
C GLN A 161 -15.94 -24.03 -22.15
N ARG A 162 -17.20 -24.07 -22.60
CA ARG A 162 -17.58 -23.51 -23.91
C ARG A 162 -17.22 -22.03 -24.02
N MET A 163 -16.60 -21.64 -25.13
CA MET A 163 -16.47 -20.22 -25.52
C MET A 163 -17.81 -19.66 -25.97
N ILE A 164 -18.14 -18.48 -25.46
CA ILE A 164 -19.29 -17.71 -25.91
C ILE A 164 -18.80 -16.76 -26.99
N ASP A 165 -19.45 -16.81 -28.16
CA ASP A 165 -19.31 -15.83 -29.23
C ASP A 165 -20.20 -14.64 -28.87
N SER A 166 -19.62 -13.64 -28.23
CA SER A 166 -20.34 -12.59 -27.53
C SER A 166 -20.60 -11.37 -28.39
N GLU A 167 -21.81 -10.82 -28.25
CA GLU A 167 -22.20 -9.54 -28.86
C GLU A 167 -21.59 -8.39 -28.07
N SER A 168 -21.67 -8.49 -26.74
CA SER A 168 -21.02 -7.62 -25.77
C SER A 168 -20.56 -8.44 -24.56
N ALA A 169 -19.49 -8.01 -23.90
CA ALA A 169 -18.95 -8.67 -22.72
C ALA A 169 -18.28 -7.66 -21.79
N GLY A 170 -18.06 -8.06 -20.54
CA GLY A 170 -17.29 -7.26 -19.61
C GLY A 170 -17.34 -7.74 -18.18
N VAL A 171 -17.17 -6.79 -17.25
CA VAL A 171 -17.09 -7.04 -15.81
C VAL A 171 -18.17 -6.26 -15.08
N ALA A 172 -18.62 -6.78 -13.94
CA ALA A 172 -19.54 -6.09 -13.06
C ALA A 172 -19.06 -6.26 -11.62
N PHE A 173 -18.85 -5.14 -10.94
CA PHE A 173 -18.51 -5.12 -9.52
C PHE A 173 -19.75 -4.74 -8.75
N SER A 174 -20.18 -5.63 -7.85
CA SER A 174 -21.31 -5.32 -6.99
C SER A 174 -21.08 -4.05 -6.17
N ARG A 175 -19.85 -3.73 -5.75
CA ARG A 175 -19.50 -2.46 -5.09
C ARG A 175 -18.54 -1.68 -5.97
N ASN A 176 -18.47 -0.36 -5.81
CA ASN A 176 -17.47 0.47 -6.48
C ASN A 176 -16.06 0.22 -5.89
N PRO A 177 -15.12 -0.39 -6.64
CA PRO A 177 -13.77 -0.61 -6.13
C PRO A 177 -12.87 0.64 -6.22
N LEU A 178 -13.28 1.65 -7.00
CA LEU A 178 -12.53 2.89 -7.23
C LEU A 178 -12.82 3.95 -6.14
N ASP A 179 -14.01 3.89 -5.55
CA ASP A 179 -14.37 4.67 -4.37
C ASP A 179 -14.79 3.71 -3.23
N PRO A 180 -13.82 3.23 -2.43
CA PRO A 180 -14.13 2.31 -1.34
C PRO A 180 -15.04 2.89 -0.27
N GLY A 181 -15.25 4.22 -0.24
CA GLY A 181 -16.19 4.88 0.66
C GLY A 181 -17.65 4.77 0.18
N ASP A 182 -17.86 4.53 -1.11
CA ASP A 182 -19.18 4.41 -1.72
C ASP A 182 -19.78 3.02 -1.45
N ARG A 183 -20.91 3.02 -0.72
CA ARG A 183 -21.68 1.81 -0.43
C ARG A 183 -22.89 1.64 -1.35
N GLU A 184 -23.28 2.67 -2.06
CA GLU A 184 -24.56 2.76 -2.74
C GLU A 184 -24.45 2.46 -4.23
N SER A 185 -23.24 2.49 -4.81
CA SER A 185 -23.04 2.21 -6.22
C SER A 185 -22.42 0.84 -6.50
N LEU A 186 -22.81 0.28 -7.64
CA LEU A 186 -22.17 -0.84 -8.31
C LEU A 186 -21.66 -0.37 -9.68
N ILE A 187 -20.67 -1.08 -10.21
CA ILE A 187 -20.04 -0.73 -11.49
C ILE A 187 -20.33 -1.82 -12.51
N VAL A 188 -20.69 -1.43 -13.72
CA VAL A 188 -20.72 -2.32 -14.90
C VAL A 188 -19.81 -1.73 -15.96
N GLU A 189 -18.87 -2.52 -16.46
CA GLU A 189 -18.03 -2.15 -17.60
C GLU A 189 -18.29 -3.09 -18.77
N SER A 190 -18.31 -2.53 -19.98
CA SER A 190 -18.67 -3.30 -21.18
C SER A 190 -17.95 -2.85 -22.44
N VAL A 191 -17.69 -3.82 -23.32
CA VAL A 191 -17.18 -3.61 -24.68
C VAL A 191 -18.04 -4.39 -25.67
N TRP A 192 -17.94 -4.01 -26.93
CA TRP A 192 -18.44 -4.81 -28.05
C TRP A 192 -17.55 -6.04 -28.27
N GLY A 193 -18.17 -7.19 -28.56
CA GLY A 193 -17.46 -8.44 -28.84
C GLY A 193 -16.99 -9.17 -27.57
N GLN A 194 -15.77 -9.69 -27.60
CA GLN A 194 -15.17 -10.53 -26.55
C GLN A 194 -14.55 -9.70 -25.41
N GLY A 195 -14.75 -10.13 -24.17
CA GLY A 195 -14.32 -9.42 -22.96
C GLY A 195 -12.83 -9.49 -22.62
N GLU A 196 -12.03 -10.28 -23.36
CA GLU A 196 -10.59 -10.47 -23.12
C GLU A 196 -9.81 -9.12 -23.16
N ALA A 197 -10.31 -8.16 -23.94
CA ALA A 197 -9.75 -6.83 -24.08
C ALA A 197 -9.98 -5.91 -22.85
N ILE A 198 -11.04 -6.12 -22.08
CA ILE A 198 -11.28 -5.37 -20.83
C ILE A 198 -10.30 -5.85 -19.76
N VAL A 199 -10.18 -7.17 -19.60
CA VAL A 199 -9.30 -7.77 -18.58
C VAL A 199 -7.82 -7.41 -18.84
N SER A 200 -7.44 -7.22 -20.11
CA SER A 200 -6.10 -6.80 -20.52
C SER A 200 -5.89 -5.28 -20.61
N GLY A 201 -6.95 -4.47 -20.42
CA GLY A 201 -6.89 -3.00 -20.50
C GLY A 201 -6.58 -2.45 -21.90
N GLN A 202 -6.85 -3.21 -22.95
CA GLN A 202 -6.45 -2.88 -24.34
C GLN A 202 -7.48 -2.03 -25.09
N LEU A 203 -8.74 -2.02 -24.66
CA LEU A 203 -9.83 -1.28 -25.31
C LEU A 203 -10.51 -0.34 -24.31
N ASP A 204 -10.91 0.83 -24.80
CA ASP A 204 -11.79 1.73 -24.05
C ASP A 204 -13.16 1.06 -23.85
N SER A 205 -13.64 1.01 -22.61
CA SER A 205 -14.91 0.39 -22.23
C SER A 205 -15.97 1.43 -21.86
N ASP A 206 -17.24 1.08 -22.06
CA ASP A 206 -18.34 1.85 -21.48
C ASP A 206 -18.38 1.61 -19.98
N HIS A 207 -18.51 2.68 -19.20
CA HIS A 207 -18.50 2.63 -17.75
C HIS A 207 -19.86 3.10 -17.20
N PHE A 208 -20.54 2.21 -16.49
CA PHE A 208 -21.84 2.46 -15.88
C PHE A 208 -21.71 2.45 -14.36
N ILE A 209 -22.18 3.51 -13.72
CA ILE A 209 -22.32 3.60 -12.26
C ILE A 209 -23.80 3.44 -11.96
N VAL A 210 -24.18 2.32 -11.36
CA VAL A 210 -25.58 2.00 -11.08
C VAL A 210 -25.82 2.11 -9.58
N ASN A 211 -26.82 2.89 -9.18
CA ASN A 211 -27.27 2.93 -7.80
C ASN A 211 -27.95 1.60 -7.45
N ARG A 212 -27.43 0.95 -6.42
CA ARG A 212 -27.83 -0.40 -5.99
C ARG A 212 -29.24 -0.47 -5.40
N ARG A 213 -29.78 0.67 -4.96
CA ARG A 213 -31.12 0.76 -4.35
C ARG A 213 -32.19 1.22 -5.33
N THR A 214 -31.88 2.22 -6.16
CA THR A 214 -32.86 2.82 -7.07
C THR A 214 -32.78 2.26 -8.48
N SER A 215 -31.72 1.52 -8.82
CA SER A 215 -31.39 1.06 -10.17
C SER A 215 -31.15 2.17 -11.18
N GLU A 216 -31.14 3.43 -10.74
CA GLU A 216 -30.75 4.56 -11.59
C GLU A 216 -29.26 4.46 -11.92
N TYR A 217 -28.87 4.82 -13.14
CA TYR A 217 -27.47 4.74 -13.55
C TYR A 217 -27.01 5.95 -14.34
N GLU A 218 -25.74 6.26 -14.19
CA GLU A 218 -24.99 7.17 -15.05
C GLU A 218 -24.08 6.36 -15.97
N VAL A 219 -23.88 6.83 -17.20
CA VAL A 219 -23.05 6.13 -18.19
C VAL A 219 -22.04 7.09 -18.80
N SER A 220 -20.78 6.66 -18.82
CA SER A 220 -19.70 7.24 -19.61
C SER A 220 -19.44 6.33 -20.80
N VAL A 221 -19.90 6.75 -21.99
CA VAL A 221 -19.75 5.96 -23.21
C VAL A 221 -18.38 6.20 -23.83
N ALA A 222 -17.60 5.14 -24.03
CA ALA A 222 -16.32 5.20 -24.70
C ALA A 222 -16.48 5.19 -26.23
N ASN A 223 -15.53 5.82 -26.93
CA ASN A 223 -15.44 5.75 -28.39
C ASN A 223 -14.75 4.45 -28.83
N LYS A 224 -15.53 3.37 -28.95
CA LYS A 224 -15.05 2.01 -29.21
C LYS A 224 -14.76 1.81 -30.71
N VAL A 225 -13.62 2.30 -31.19
CA VAL A 225 -13.27 2.25 -32.63
C VAL A 225 -13.11 0.82 -33.14
N THR A 226 -12.72 -0.11 -32.27
CA THR A 226 -12.46 -1.52 -32.59
C THR A 226 -13.14 -2.44 -31.58
N ALA A 227 -13.43 -3.67 -32.02
CA ALA A 227 -13.90 -4.77 -31.18
C ALA A 227 -13.06 -6.01 -31.44
N ILE A 228 -12.90 -6.83 -30.42
CA ILE A 228 -12.32 -8.16 -30.55
C ILE A 228 -13.45 -9.16 -30.76
N VAL A 229 -13.41 -9.93 -31.84
CA VAL A 229 -14.46 -10.93 -32.16
C VAL A 229 -13.84 -12.31 -32.38
N GLN A 230 -14.65 -13.36 -32.15
CA GLN A 230 -14.22 -14.72 -32.40
C GLN A 230 -13.90 -14.94 -33.88
N HIS A 231 -12.74 -15.53 -34.16
CA HIS A 231 -12.37 -15.90 -35.51
C HIS A 231 -12.95 -17.29 -35.88
N PRO A 232 -13.52 -17.51 -37.08
CA PRO A 232 -14.17 -18.78 -37.45
C PRO A 232 -13.25 -20.02 -37.41
N LYS A 233 -11.94 -19.82 -37.52
CA LYS A 233 -10.93 -20.90 -37.45
C LYS A 233 -10.32 -21.07 -36.07
N GLY A 234 -10.78 -20.32 -35.06
CA GLY A 234 -10.20 -20.28 -33.72
C GLY A 234 -9.37 -19.02 -33.49
N GLY A 235 -9.25 -18.64 -32.22
CA GLY A 235 -8.66 -17.39 -31.77
C GLY A 235 -9.60 -16.18 -31.91
N THR A 236 -9.04 -15.00 -31.71
CA THR A 236 -9.72 -13.72 -31.89
C THR A 236 -9.12 -12.92 -33.04
N HIS A 237 -9.88 -11.96 -33.55
CA HIS A 237 -9.35 -10.93 -34.44
C HIS A 237 -10.03 -9.60 -34.15
N GLU A 238 -9.30 -8.52 -34.39
CA GLU A 238 -9.81 -7.16 -34.26
C GLU A 238 -10.61 -6.78 -35.49
N VAL A 239 -11.79 -6.21 -35.27
CA VAL A 239 -12.64 -5.65 -36.31
C VAL A 239 -12.91 -4.18 -36.02
N LYS A 240 -12.90 -3.36 -37.07
CA LYS A 240 -13.28 -1.96 -36.97
C LYS A 240 -14.79 -1.85 -36.80
N ILE A 241 -15.23 -1.07 -35.82
CA ILE A 241 -16.64 -0.76 -35.61
C ILE A 241 -17.01 0.45 -36.48
N GLU A 242 -18.20 0.42 -37.08
CA GLU A 242 -18.74 1.58 -37.81
C GLU A 242 -18.92 2.77 -36.85
N ASP A 243 -18.58 3.98 -37.29
CA ASP A 243 -18.49 5.17 -36.43
C ASP A 243 -19.78 5.43 -35.63
N ASP A 244 -20.96 5.20 -36.23
CA ASP A 244 -22.27 5.35 -35.58
C ASP A 244 -22.50 4.35 -34.43
N ARG A 245 -21.87 3.17 -34.48
CA ARG A 245 -21.94 2.14 -33.44
C ARG A 245 -20.82 2.30 -32.41
N ALA A 246 -19.66 2.81 -32.82
CA ALA A 246 -18.53 3.08 -31.93
C ALA A 246 -18.89 4.07 -30.81
N GLN A 247 -19.76 5.05 -31.10
CA GLN A 247 -20.23 6.06 -30.15
C GLN A 247 -21.49 5.66 -29.36
N LYS A 248 -22.01 4.45 -29.54
CA LYS A 248 -23.15 3.94 -28.77
C LYS A 248 -22.67 3.08 -27.60
N ALA A 249 -23.47 3.07 -26.55
CA ALA A 249 -23.32 2.10 -25.48
C ALA A 249 -23.41 0.68 -26.04
N SER A 250 -22.54 -0.20 -25.56
CA SER A 250 -22.51 -1.62 -25.90
C SER A 250 -23.61 -2.44 -25.21
N LEU A 251 -24.33 -1.81 -24.29
CA LEU A 251 -25.46 -2.38 -23.57
C LEU A 251 -26.72 -1.53 -23.75
N THR A 252 -27.85 -2.22 -23.83
CA THR A 252 -29.19 -1.63 -23.69
C THR A 252 -29.52 -1.40 -22.21
N PRO A 253 -30.46 -0.51 -21.88
CA PRO A 253 -30.87 -0.29 -20.48
C PRO A 253 -31.34 -1.56 -19.77
N ASP A 254 -32.04 -2.46 -20.48
CA ASP A 254 -32.52 -3.72 -19.90
C ASP A 254 -31.34 -4.66 -19.56
N GLU A 255 -30.31 -4.71 -20.40
CA GLU A 255 -29.10 -5.51 -20.14
C GLU A 255 -28.29 -4.94 -18.95
N VAL A 256 -28.18 -3.61 -18.83
CA VAL A 256 -27.53 -2.98 -17.67
C VAL A 256 -28.21 -3.41 -16.37
N HIS A 257 -29.54 -3.35 -16.33
CA HIS A 257 -30.30 -3.78 -15.15
C HIS A 257 -30.20 -5.30 -14.92
N GLU A 258 -30.23 -6.12 -15.96
CA GLU A 258 -30.09 -7.58 -15.82
C GLU A 258 -28.73 -7.97 -15.22
N ILE A 259 -27.66 -7.29 -15.63
CA ILE A 259 -26.29 -7.48 -15.11
C ILE A 259 -26.19 -6.98 -13.67
N ALA A 260 -26.73 -5.80 -13.37
CA ALA A 260 -26.79 -5.23 -12.03
C ALA A 260 -27.53 -6.16 -11.05
N ASP A 261 -28.71 -6.64 -11.43
CA ASP A 261 -29.49 -7.58 -10.63
C ASP A 261 -28.78 -8.92 -10.46
N LEU A 262 -28.07 -9.40 -11.49
CA LEU A 262 -27.27 -10.61 -11.39
C LEU A 262 -26.16 -10.45 -10.36
N VAL A 263 -25.33 -9.42 -10.44
CA VAL A 263 -24.19 -9.25 -9.52
C VAL A 263 -24.65 -9.02 -8.07
N LEU A 264 -25.78 -8.34 -7.86
CA LEU A 264 -26.40 -8.17 -6.54
C LEU A 264 -26.95 -9.50 -5.98
N ARG A 265 -27.57 -10.33 -6.82
CA ARG A 265 -27.99 -11.68 -6.41
C ARG A 265 -26.80 -12.56 -6.02
N LEU A 266 -25.69 -12.43 -6.74
CA LEU A 266 -24.45 -13.14 -6.40
C LEU A 266 -23.89 -12.67 -5.06
N GLU A 267 -23.80 -11.35 -4.81
CA GLU A 267 -23.39 -10.83 -3.50
C GLU A 267 -24.27 -11.37 -2.37
N ASN A 268 -25.60 -11.35 -2.54
CA ASN A 268 -26.53 -11.89 -1.54
C ASN A 268 -26.34 -13.40 -1.31
N ALA A 269 -26.05 -14.18 -2.36
CA ALA A 269 -25.88 -15.62 -2.27
C ALA A 269 -24.53 -16.02 -1.61
N PHE A 270 -23.46 -15.26 -1.89
CA PHE A 270 -22.13 -15.51 -1.34
C PHE A 270 -21.88 -14.78 -0.01
N GLY A 271 -22.69 -13.79 0.34
CA GLY A 271 -22.56 -13.00 1.57
C GLY A 271 -21.41 -12.00 1.57
N VAL A 272 -20.72 -11.82 0.44
CA VAL A 272 -19.60 -10.89 0.28
C VAL A 272 -19.67 -10.22 -1.10
N PRO A 273 -19.19 -8.98 -1.26
CA PRO A 273 -19.17 -8.29 -2.55
C PRO A 273 -18.49 -9.12 -3.64
N GLN A 274 -19.12 -9.20 -4.81
CA GLN A 274 -18.66 -9.97 -5.97
C GLN A 274 -18.17 -9.08 -7.11
N ASP A 275 -17.15 -9.58 -7.80
CA ASP A 275 -16.70 -9.23 -9.15
C ASP A 275 -17.16 -10.36 -10.09
N LEU A 276 -17.88 -10.00 -11.15
CA LEU A 276 -18.51 -10.90 -12.11
C LEU A 276 -17.98 -10.62 -13.52
N GLU A 277 -17.40 -11.63 -14.16
CA GLU A 277 -17.17 -11.63 -15.60
C GLU A 277 -18.41 -12.17 -16.32
N TRP A 278 -18.87 -11.45 -17.33
CA TRP A 278 -20.10 -11.78 -18.05
C TRP A 278 -19.96 -11.58 -19.56
N ALA A 279 -20.85 -12.24 -20.30
CA ALA A 279 -21.00 -12.06 -21.75
C ALA A 279 -22.45 -12.20 -22.18
N THR A 280 -22.83 -11.46 -23.21
CA THR A 280 -24.14 -11.56 -23.87
C THR A 280 -23.98 -12.22 -25.22
N SER A 281 -24.87 -13.15 -25.55
CA SER A 281 -24.90 -13.78 -26.87
C SER A 281 -26.33 -14.17 -27.22
N ALA A 282 -26.80 -13.72 -28.39
CA ALA A 282 -28.17 -13.92 -28.86
C ALA A 282 -29.22 -13.46 -27.84
N GLY A 283 -28.99 -12.30 -27.22
CA GLY A 283 -29.88 -11.71 -26.21
C GLY A 283 -29.95 -12.48 -24.89
N ARG A 284 -28.98 -13.35 -24.60
CA ARG A 284 -28.88 -14.08 -23.32
C ARG A 284 -27.61 -13.69 -22.59
N LEU A 285 -27.75 -13.31 -21.32
CA LEU A 285 -26.64 -13.08 -20.39
C LEU A 285 -26.05 -14.41 -19.89
N PHE A 286 -24.73 -14.52 -19.92
CA PHE A 286 -23.95 -15.63 -19.37
C PHE A 286 -22.98 -15.13 -18.29
N ALA A 287 -22.96 -15.82 -17.15
CA ALA A 287 -21.93 -15.64 -16.13
C ALA A 287 -20.73 -16.53 -16.46
N LEU A 288 -19.56 -15.91 -16.68
CA LEU A 288 -18.33 -16.61 -17.08
C LEU A 288 -17.45 -16.97 -15.89
N GLN A 289 -17.42 -16.09 -14.88
CA GLN A 289 -16.68 -16.26 -13.62
C GLN A 289 -17.24 -15.30 -12.57
N THR A 290 -17.13 -15.64 -11.28
CA THR A 290 -17.36 -14.69 -10.20
C THR A 290 -16.36 -14.89 -9.07
N ARG A 291 -15.95 -13.81 -8.39
CA ARG A 291 -15.01 -13.86 -7.25
C ARG A 291 -15.31 -12.78 -6.22
N PRO A 292 -14.91 -12.95 -4.94
CA PRO A 292 -15.01 -11.91 -3.93
C PRO A 292 -14.14 -10.68 -4.24
N ILE A 293 -14.63 -9.47 -3.94
CA ILE A 293 -13.82 -8.25 -3.94
C ILE A 293 -13.10 -8.13 -2.59
N THR A 294 -11.78 -8.28 -2.57
CA THR A 294 -10.97 -8.29 -1.35
C THR A 294 -10.35 -6.94 -0.97
N THR A 295 -10.48 -5.93 -1.83
CA THR A 295 -9.87 -4.61 -1.66
C THR A 295 -10.73 -3.64 -0.85
N LEU A 296 -11.99 -3.98 -0.59
CA LEU A 296 -12.94 -3.11 0.10
C LEU A 296 -12.70 -3.10 1.62
N PRO A 297 -12.95 -1.96 2.29
CA PRO A 297 -12.93 -1.91 3.75
C PRO A 297 -14.02 -2.81 4.34
N PRO A 298 -13.79 -3.38 5.54
CA PRO A 298 -14.82 -4.16 6.23
C PRO A 298 -15.99 -3.26 6.63
N ASP A 299 -17.20 -3.85 6.73
CA ASP A 299 -18.43 -3.11 7.08
C ASP A 299 -18.34 -2.31 8.38
N ALA A 300 -17.53 -2.76 9.34
CA ALA A 300 -17.28 -2.08 10.61
C ALA A 300 -16.73 -0.64 10.45
N VAL A 301 -16.08 -0.32 9.32
CA VAL A 301 -15.59 1.04 9.03
C VAL A 301 -16.75 2.03 8.81
N PHE A 302 -17.93 1.55 8.45
CA PHE A 302 -19.10 2.37 8.14
C PHE A 302 -20.17 2.35 9.24
N ASP A 303 -20.00 1.51 10.25
CA ASP A 303 -20.85 1.50 11.42
C ASP A 303 -20.44 2.65 12.34
N GLU A 304 -21.23 3.71 12.41
CA GLU A 304 -20.97 4.87 13.29
C GLU A 304 -20.81 4.49 14.77
N GLY A 305 -21.45 3.39 15.21
CA GLY A 305 -21.29 2.86 16.56
C GLY A 305 -19.92 2.24 16.83
N ILE A 306 -19.20 1.85 15.77
CA ILE A 306 -17.85 1.27 15.83
C ILE A 306 -16.80 2.30 15.42
N ALA A 307 -16.96 2.93 14.26
CA ALA A 307 -16.03 3.89 13.68
C ALA A 307 -16.05 5.26 14.38
N GLY A 308 -17.14 5.57 15.10
CA GLY A 308 -17.40 6.88 15.66
C GLY A 308 -18.08 7.83 14.67
N GLY A 309 -18.70 8.89 15.17
CA GLY A 309 -19.50 9.83 14.37
C GLY A 309 -18.71 10.92 13.63
N ALA A 310 -17.37 10.86 13.62
CA ALA A 310 -16.54 11.86 12.96
C ALA A 310 -15.36 11.21 12.22
N ALA A 311 -15.12 11.67 11.00
CA ALA A 311 -13.96 11.25 10.22
C ALA A 311 -12.66 11.62 10.94
N THR A 312 -11.63 10.77 10.85
CA THR A 312 -10.28 11.10 11.32
C THR A 312 -9.39 11.37 10.12
N ILE A 313 -8.71 12.52 10.13
CA ILE A 313 -7.82 12.92 9.04
C ILE A 313 -6.37 12.59 9.43
N TRP A 314 -5.74 11.77 8.59
CA TRP A 314 -4.36 11.34 8.75
C TRP A 314 -3.48 11.97 7.67
N ASP A 315 -2.42 12.67 8.05
CA ASP A 315 -1.45 13.27 7.12
C ASP A 315 -0.02 12.83 7.44
N ASN A 316 0.80 12.63 6.41
CA ASN A 316 2.21 12.29 6.58
C ASN A 316 3.17 13.25 5.89
N SER A 317 2.70 14.39 5.37
CA SER A 317 3.47 15.29 4.50
C SER A 317 4.77 15.79 5.13
N ASN A 318 4.79 15.99 6.44
CA ASN A 318 5.96 16.44 7.20
C ASN A 318 6.71 15.29 7.87
N ILE A 319 5.98 14.38 8.54
CA ILE A 319 6.60 13.32 9.37
C ILE A 319 7.34 12.27 8.54
N VAL A 320 7.01 12.12 7.25
CA VAL A 320 7.70 11.19 6.33
C VAL A 320 9.16 11.59 6.08
N GLU A 321 9.52 12.86 6.25
CA GLU A 321 10.92 13.30 6.15
C GLU A 321 11.75 12.78 7.34
N SER A 322 11.12 12.64 8.50
CA SER A 322 11.74 12.11 9.72
C SER A 322 11.70 10.58 9.78
N TYR A 323 10.59 9.98 9.35
CA TYR A 323 10.33 8.55 9.39
C TYR A 323 9.85 8.08 8.03
N SER A 324 10.80 7.97 7.09
CA SER A 324 10.50 7.64 5.70
C SER A 324 10.04 6.17 5.57
N GLY A 325 9.40 5.80 4.46
CA GLY A 325 9.13 4.37 4.17
C GLY A 325 8.36 3.61 5.26
N VAL A 326 8.72 2.33 5.46
CA VAL A 326 8.12 1.48 6.49
C VAL A 326 8.85 1.68 7.83
N THR A 327 8.08 1.78 8.90
CA THR A 327 8.52 1.95 10.28
C THR A 327 7.98 0.82 11.14
N THR A 328 8.84 0.26 12.00
CA THR A 328 8.47 -0.84 12.89
C THR A 328 7.64 -0.37 14.09
N PRO A 329 6.87 -1.27 14.73
CA PRO A 329 6.20 -0.97 15.99
C PRO A 329 7.15 -0.51 17.11
N LEU A 330 8.41 -0.95 17.09
CA LEU A 330 9.43 -0.54 18.07
C LEU A 330 9.68 0.97 17.96
N THR A 331 10.06 1.45 16.78
CA THR A 331 10.24 2.89 16.55
C THR A 331 8.95 3.66 16.80
N PHE A 332 7.81 3.19 16.28
CA PHE A 332 6.55 3.91 16.49
C PHE A 332 6.20 4.08 17.98
N SER A 333 6.40 3.04 18.80
CA SER A 333 6.13 3.13 20.24
C SER A 333 7.01 4.16 20.95
N HIS A 334 8.29 4.25 20.56
CA HIS A 334 9.22 5.24 21.06
C HIS A 334 8.83 6.65 20.63
N VAL A 335 8.55 6.85 19.35
CA VAL A 335 8.19 8.14 18.77
C VAL A 335 6.88 8.65 19.34
N ASN A 336 5.85 7.80 19.47
CA ASN A 336 4.57 8.21 20.06
C ASN A 336 4.74 8.68 21.52
N HIS A 337 5.60 8.01 22.30
CA HIS A 337 5.93 8.46 23.64
C HIS A 337 6.67 9.80 23.65
N ALA A 338 7.67 9.97 22.78
CA ALA A 338 8.43 11.20 22.66
C ALA A 338 7.56 12.41 22.29
N TYR A 339 6.71 12.27 21.27
CA TYR A 339 5.81 13.33 20.83
C TYR A 339 4.79 13.72 21.90
N ARG A 340 4.21 12.75 22.61
CA ARG A 340 3.34 13.02 23.77
C ARG A 340 4.04 13.91 24.80
N GLU A 341 5.27 13.57 25.18
CA GLU A 341 6.03 14.30 26.20
C GLU A 341 6.42 15.72 25.73
N VAL A 342 6.76 15.89 24.45
CA VAL A 342 7.04 17.20 23.84
C VAL A 342 5.79 18.08 23.84
N TYR A 343 4.63 17.58 23.42
CA TYR A 343 3.40 18.37 23.41
C TYR A 343 2.89 18.70 24.80
N PHE A 344 2.96 17.73 25.73
CA PHE A 344 2.64 17.95 27.14
C PHE A 344 3.46 19.12 27.72
N GLN A 345 4.78 19.12 27.50
CA GLN A 345 5.66 20.19 27.97
C GLN A 345 5.43 21.51 27.22
N THR A 346 5.12 21.46 25.93
CA THR A 346 4.78 22.64 25.11
C THR A 346 3.56 23.35 25.70
N CYS A 347 2.48 22.62 26.02
CA CYS A 347 1.31 23.19 26.69
C CYS A 347 1.66 23.83 28.04
N GLY A 348 2.47 23.14 28.85
CA GLY A 348 2.89 23.66 30.16
C GLY A 348 3.74 24.93 30.06
N LEU A 349 4.67 24.98 29.11
CA LEU A 349 5.53 26.14 28.83
C LEU A 349 4.69 27.34 28.36
N LEU A 350 3.74 27.07 27.46
CA LEU A 350 2.80 28.06 26.96
C LEU A 350 1.70 28.40 27.98
N GLY A 351 1.73 27.84 29.18
CA GLY A 351 0.90 28.28 30.30
C GLY A 351 -0.52 27.74 30.35
N VAL A 352 -0.82 26.68 29.59
CA VAL A 352 -2.06 25.91 29.70
C VAL A 352 -2.14 25.30 31.11
N PRO A 353 -3.29 25.39 31.82
CA PRO A 353 -3.43 24.81 33.15
C PRO A 353 -3.19 23.29 33.14
N LYS A 354 -2.48 22.76 34.13
CA LYS A 354 -2.16 21.31 34.20
C LYS A 354 -3.39 20.41 34.12
N SER A 355 -4.50 20.81 34.75
CA SER A 355 -5.76 20.05 34.70
C SER A 355 -6.32 19.91 33.28
N VAL A 356 -6.18 20.95 32.44
CA VAL A 356 -6.60 20.92 31.04
C VAL A 356 -5.67 20.02 30.23
N ILE A 357 -4.36 20.09 30.49
CA ILE A 357 -3.39 19.21 29.82
C ILE A 357 -3.69 17.73 30.16
N GLU A 358 -3.97 17.42 31.43
CA GLU A 358 -4.31 16.07 31.89
C GLU A 358 -5.63 15.55 31.29
N GLU A 359 -6.62 16.44 31.09
CA GLU A 359 -7.90 16.09 30.44
C GLU A 359 -7.73 15.73 28.97
N HIS A 360 -6.73 16.30 28.29
CA HIS A 360 -6.42 16.04 26.88
C HIS A 360 -5.29 15.01 26.67
N ASP A 361 -4.94 14.20 27.67
CA ASP A 361 -3.82 13.25 27.54
C ASP A 361 -4.02 12.23 26.41
N SER A 362 -5.27 11.82 26.19
CA SER A 362 -5.66 10.92 25.09
C SER A 362 -5.43 11.56 23.72
N THR A 363 -5.56 12.88 23.59
CA THR A 363 -5.26 13.63 22.36
C THR A 363 -3.77 13.54 22.04
N PHE A 364 -2.90 13.69 23.06
CA PHE A 364 -1.45 13.60 22.86
C PHE A 364 -0.98 12.18 22.56
N LEU A 365 -1.58 11.18 23.22
CA LEU A 365 -1.29 9.76 22.96
C LEU A 365 -1.75 9.29 21.58
N ASN A 366 -2.79 9.91 21.02
CA ASN A 366 -3.32 9.64 19.69
C ASN A 366 -2.92 10.72 18.68
N MET A 367 -1.82 11.43 18.92
CA MET A 367 -1.33 12.43 17.98
C MET A 367 -0.76 11.77 16.72
N LEU A 368 -0.17 10.59 16.88
CA LEU A 368 0.40 9.80 15.80
C LEU A 368 -0.37 8.47 15.63
N GLY A 369 -0.42 7.99 14.39
CA GLY A 369 -0.97 6.70 14.02
C GLY A 369 0.00 5.91 13.15
N LEU A 370 0.11 4.60 13.38
CA LEU A 370 0.86 3.68 12.54
C LEU A 370 -0.11 2.94 11.62
N ILE A 371 -0.20 3.39 10.36
CA ILE A 371 -1.14 2.84 9.37
C ILE A 371 -0.34 2.15 8.28
N ARG A 372 -0.52 0.83 8.13
CA ARG A 372 0.20 0.01 7.13
C ARG A 372 1.73 0.25 7.15
N GLY A 373 2.29 0.33 8.36
CA GLY A 373 3.72 0.53 8.57
C GLY A 373 4.23 1.96 8.34
N ARG A 374 3.37 2.96 8.14
CA ARG A 374 3.76 4.38 8.00
C ARG A 374 3.20 5.22 9.14
N ILE A 375 3.96 6.22 9.57
CA ILE A 375 3.53 7.13 10.62
C ILE A 375 2.74 8.29 9.99
N TYR A 376 1.60 8.63 10.59
CA TYR A 376 0.75 9.75 10.22
C TYR A 376 0.43 10.60 11.45
N TYR A 377 0.28 11.91 11.27
CA TYR A 377 -0.36 12.80 12.24
C TYR A 377 -1.87 12.67 12.18
N ASN A 378 -2.52 12.65 13.33
CA ASN A 378 -3.94 12.91 13.46
C ASN A 378 -4.15 14.43 13.44
N LEU A 379 -4.57 14.96 12.29
CA LEU A 379 -4.72 16.41 12.14
C LEU A 379 -5.74 16.98 13.12
N LEU A 380 -6.87 16.31 13.37
CA LEU A 380 -7.88 16.80 14.30
C LEU A 380 -7.33 16.94 15.73
N ASN A 381 -6.51 15.98 16.19
CA ASN A 381 -5.86 16.08 17.50
C ASN A 381 -4.83 17.20 17.56
N TRP A 382 -4.14 17.47 16.45
CA TRP A 382 -3.20 18.57 16.36
C TRP A 382 -3.90 19.93 16.41
N TYR A 383 -5.05 20.07 15.74
CA TYR A 383 -5.91 21.25 15.85
C TYR A 383 -6.48 21.42 17.26
N ARG A 384 -6.91 20.32 17.90
CA ARG A 384 -7.32 20.34 19.32
C ARG A 384 -6.20 20.88 20.21
N LEU A 385 -4.98 20.38 20.04
CA LEU A 385 -3.79 20.89 20.76
C LEU A 385 -3.63 22.41 20.54
N LEU A 386 -3.74 22.89 19.30
CA LEU A 386 -3.60 24.31 18.99
C LEU A 386 -4.70 25.18 19.58
N SER A 387 -5.93 24.67 19.62
CA SER A 387 -7.08 25.35 20.22
C SER A 387 -6.86 25.66 21.71
N LEU A 388 -6.01 24.88 22.39
CA LEU A 388 -5.61 25.15 23.78
C LEU A 388 -4.78 26.43 23.92
N PHE A 389 -4.27 27.01 22.82
CA PHE A 389 -3.44 28.22 22.84
C PHE A 389 -4.27 29.49 22.53
N PRO A 390 -4.36 30.46 23.46
CA PRO A 390 -5.26 31.61 23.33
C PRO A 390 -4.92 32.63 22.23
N LEU A 391 -3.75 32.55 21.60
CA LEU A 391 -3.29 33.47 20.55
C LEU A 391 -3.24 32.83 19.16
N LEU A 392 -3.17 31.50 19.08
CA LEU A 392 -2.93 30.75 17.84
C LEU A 392 -4.18 30.00 17.38
N GLY A 393 -5.12 29.66 18.27
CA GLY A 393 -6.29 28.83 17.98
C GLY A 393 -7.36 29.41 17.04
N LYS A 394 -7.12 30.55 16.35
CA LYS A 394 -8.09 31.18 15.44
C LYS A 394 -7.56 31.50 14.03
N SER A 395 -6.34 31.11 13.68
CA SER A 395 -5.75 31.43 12.37
C SER A 395 -5.33 30.17 11.63
N GLY A 396 -6.24 29.61 10.82
CA GLY A 396 -6.00 28.39 10.03
C GLY A 396 -4.87 28.54 8.99
N SER A 397 -4.70 29.72 8.39
CA SER A 397 -3.69 29.94 7.34
C SER A 397 -2.24 29.97 7.84
N PHE A 398 -2.02 30.43 9.08
CA PHE A 398 -0.70 30.39 9.73
C PHE A 398 -0.25 28.93 9.97
N MET A 399 -1.22 28.05 10.10
CA MET A 399 -1.07 26.69 10.58
C MET A 399 -0.89 25.68 9.43
N GLU A 400 -1.54 25.87 8.28
CA GLU A 400 -1.23 25.13 7.03
C GLU A 400 0.22 25.39 6.58
N THR A 401 0.66 26.65 6.69
CA THR A 401 2.03 27.06 6.36
C THR A 401 3.07 26.42 7.29
N MET A 402 2.75 26.26 8.58
CA MET A 402 3.62 25.63 9.57
C MET A 402 3.81 24.13 9.35
N MET A 403 2.78 23.44 8.87
CA MET A 403 2.81 22.00 8.63
C MET A 403 3.36 21.64 7.24
N GLY A 404 3.53 22.62 6.34
CA GLY A 404 3.96 22.37 4.96
C GLY A 404 2.92 21.60 4.14
N VAL A 405 1.64 21.67 4.54
CA VAL A 405 0.55 20.99 3.82
C VAL A 405 0.44 21.62 2.44
N LYS A 406 0.62 20.80 1.40
CA LYS A 406 0.70 21.27 0.01
C LYS A 406 -0.67 21.65 -0.58
N GLN A 407 -1.76 21.18 0.02
CA GLN A 407 -3.13 21.48 -0.39
C GLN A 407 -3.89 22.13 0.76
N SER A 408 -4.49 23.28 0.50
CA SER A 408 -5.50 23.85 1.40
C SER A 408 -6.64 22.84 1.55
N LEU A 409 -7.12 22.64 2.78
CA LEU A 409 -8.20 21.68 3.06
C LEU A 409 -9.43 21.98 2.18
N GLU A 410 -10.03 20.92 1.63
CA GLU A 410 -11.28 21.03 0.87
C GLU A 410 -12.37 21.64 1.75
N THR A 411 -13.24 22.46 1.15
CA THR A 411 -14.28 23.23 1.87
C THR A 411 -15.24 22.33 2.67
N ASP A 412 -15.36 21.06 2.27
CA ASP A 412 -16.25 20.07 2.88
C ASP A 412 -15.74 19.55 4.23
N LEU A 413 -14.45 19.74 4.55
CA LEU A 413 -13.85 19.34 5.82
C LEU A 413 -13.87 20.44 6.88
N GLN A 414 -14.16 21.69 6.50
CA GLN A 414 -14.20 22.86 7.38
C GLN A 414 -15.09 22.68 8.63
N PRO A 415 -16.30 22.09 8.54
CA PRO A 415 -17.18 21.90 9.70
C PRO A 415 -16.57 21.02 10.80
N LEU A 416 -15.71 20.04 10.44
CA LEU A 416 -15.01 19.20 11.42
C LEU A 416 -14.09 20.06 12.28
N PHE A 417 -13.37 21.00 11.68
CA PHE A 417 -12.45 21.88 12.38
C PHE A 417 -13.16 22.98 13.18
N ASP A 418 -14.25 23.53 12.65
CA ASP A 418 -15.05 24.55 13.34
C ASP A 418 -15.59 24.00 14.67
N SER A 419 -16.05 22.74 14.70
CA SER A 419 -16.51 22.08 15.92
C SER A 419 -15.42 21.96 17.00
N LEU A 420 -14.16 21.79 16.60
CA LEU A 420 -13.02 21.71 17.52
C LEU A 420 -12.62 23.06 18.10
N VAL A 421 -12.81 24.14 17.33
CA VAL A 421 -12.56 25.51 17.80
C VAL A 421 -13.59 25.91 18.87
N ASP A 422 -14.82 25.41 18.76
CA ASP A 422 -15.88 25.63 19.76
C ASP A 422 -15.63 24.87 21.09
N GLU A 423 -14.88 23.77 21.06
CA GLU A 423 -14.45 23.02 22.25
C GLU A 423 -13.27 23.68 22.99
N ALA A 424 -12.69 24.75 22.44
CA ALA A 424 -11.51 25.39 23.01
C ALA A 424 -11.78 26.04 24.38
N PRO A 425 -10.83 25.94 25.35
CA PRO A 425 -11.02 26.55 26.66
C PRO A 425 -11.08 28.09 26.57
N ASP A 426 -12.14 28.69 27.12
CA ASP A 426 -12.25 30.15 27.19
C ASP A 426 -11.37 30.73 28.31
N TYR A 427 -10.24 31.30 27.89
CA TYR A 427 -9.36 32.04 28.78
C TYR A 427 -9.88 33.47 29.00
N GLY A 428 -10.16 33.83 30.26
CA GLY A 428 -10.42 35.24 30.60
C GLY A 428 -9.24 36.17 30.25
N PHE A 429 -9.54 37.45 29.97
CA PHE A 429 -8.58 38.46 29.50
C PHE A 429 -7.25 38.49 30.27
N PHE A 430 -7.29 38.49 31.61
CA PHE A 430 -6.08 38.52 32.45
C PHE A 430 -5.21 37.27 32.31
N LYS A 431 -5.81 36.08 32.09
CA LYS A 431 -5.05 34.85 31.83
C LYS A 431 -4.34 34.92 30.48
N ARG A 432 -5.00 35.46 29.45
CA ARG A 432 -4.38 35.66 28.12
C ARG A 432 -3.18 36.61 28.21
N VAL A 433 -3.32 37.74 28.92
CA VAL A 433 -2.22 38.69 29.14
C VAL A 433 -1.08 38.03 29.91
N GLY A 434 -1.37 37.29 30.99
CA GLY A 434 -0.36 36.57 31.77
C GLY A 434 0.40 35.53 30.94
N LEU A 435 -0.27 34.89 29.99
CA LEU A 435 0.31 33.92 29.07
C LEU A 435 1.28 34.58 28.08
N VAL A 436 0.89 35.71 27.48
CA VAL A 436 1.77 36.52 26.61
C VAL A 436 3.02 36.95 27.35
N VAL A 437 2.87 37.45 28.60
CA VAL A 437 4.00 37.89 29.41
C VAL A 437 4.93 36.72 29.74
N ARG A 438 4.38 35.56 30.12
CA ARG A 438 5.18 34.37 30.41
C ARG A 438 5.94 33.89 29.18
N LEU A 439 5.30 33.87 28.02
CA LEU A 439 5.94 33.57 26.74
C LEU A 439 7.08 34.55 26.49
N GLY A 440 6.84 35.87 26.63
CA GLY A 440 7.85 36.90 26.48
C GLY A 440 9.03 36.76 27.43
N VAL A 441 8.80 36.37 28.69
CA VAL A 441 9.89 36.07 29.65
C VAL A 441 10.70 34.85 29.20
N HIS A 442 10.04 33.78 28.72
CA HIS A 442 10.73 32.64 28.15
C HIS A 442 11.49 32.99 26.87
N MET A 443 11.15 34.07 26.17
CA MET A 443 11.92 34.57 25.01
C MET A 443 13.19 35.34 25.42
N LEU A 444 13.29 35.81 26.67
CA LEU A 444 14.43 36.59 27.16
C LEU A 444 15.52 35.69 27.76
N GLY A 445 16.60 35.47 27.01
CA GLY A 445 17.81 34.74 27.42
C GLY A 445 17.87 33.28 26.93
N GLY A 446 19.01 32.80 26.43
CA GLY A 446 19.06 31.48 25.74
C GLY A 446 20.37 30.69 25.90
N ALA A 447 21.53 31.33 25.81
CA ALA A 447 22.82 30.62 25.77
C ALA A 447 23.03 29.69 26.98
N ARG A 448 22.85 30.22 28.20
CA ARG A 448 22.99 29.42 29.44
C ARG A 448 21.97 28.28 29.55
N ALA A 449 20.75 28.46 29.04
CA ALA A 449 19.74 27.41 29.05
C ALA A 449 20.10 26.27 28.09
N ASN A 450 20.68 26.62 26.93
CA ASN A 450 21.17 25.65 25.94
C ASN A 450 22.38 24.88 26.46
N GLU A 451 23.36 25.57 27.07
CA GLU A 451 24.53 24.92 27.70
C GLU A 451 24.12 23.92 28.79
N LEU A 452 23.17 24.32 29.66
CA LEU A 452 22.63 23.45 30.70
C LEU A 452 21.85 22.26 30.14
N PHE A 453 21.12 22.47 29.03
CA PHE A 453 20.42 21.40 28.33
C PHE A 453 21.41 20.38 27.77
N LEU A 454 22.41 20.82 27.00
CA LEU A 454 23.42 19.94 26.40
C LEU A 454 24.22 19.20 27.47
N SER A 455 24.68 19.89 28.51
CA SER A 455 25.40 19.28 29.64
C SER A 455 24.59 18.21 30.37
N ARG A 456 23.26 18.32 30.34
CA ARG A 456 22.37 17.30 30.92
C ARG A 456 22.19 16.13 29.96
N VAL A 457 22.00 16.38 28.66
CA VAL A 457 21.91 15.32 27.64
C VAL A 457 23.15 14.44 27.71
N ASP A 458 24.35 15.02 27.68
CA ASP A 458 25.61 14.27 27.82
C ASP A 458 25.64 13.42 29.10
N ARG A 459 25.16 13.97 30.22
CA ARG A 459 25.12 13.24 31.50
C ARG A 459 24.15 12.07 31.48
N VAL A 460 23.03 12.20 30.76
CA VAL A 460 21.98 11.18 30.66
C VAL A 460 22.38 10.09 29.67
N CYS A 461 23.10 10.43 28.59
CA CYS A 461 23.57 9.47 27.59
C CYS A 461 24.79 8.68 28.06
N ARG A 462 25.71 9.29 28.83
CA ARG A 462 26.97 8.67 29.25
C ARG A 462 26.84 7.27 29.89
N PRO A 463 25.90 7.01 30.82
CA PRO A 463 25.73 5.65 31.37
C PRO A 463 25.40 4.60 30.32
N MET A 464 24.71 4.96 29.23
CA MET A 464 24.42 4.08 28.11
C MET A 464 25.67 3.87 27.24
N GLU A 465 26.39 4.95 26.93
CA GLU A 465 27.62 4.91 26.12
C GLU A 465 28.75 4.09 26.79
N GLU A 466 28.84 4.14 28.13
CA GLU A 466 29.85 3.41 28.91
C GLU A 466 29.41 1.97 29.26
N ALA A 467 28.13 1.62 29.07
CA ALA A 467 27.60 0.32 29.46
C ALA A 467 27.97 -0.78 28.47
N ASP A 468 28.54 -1.86 28.98
CA ASP A 468 28.62 -3.13 28.26
C ASP A 468 27.29 -3.87 28.39
N LEU A 469 26.39 -3.64 27.42
CA LEU A 469 25.04 -4.21 27.42
C LEU A 469 25.07 -5.75 27.50
N ALA A 470 26.09 -6.41 26.96
CA ALA A 470 26.23 -7.87 27.01
C ALA A 470 26.46 -8.42 28.43
N LYS A 471 26.90 -7.56 29.37
CA LYS A 471 27.10 -7.91 30.78
C LYS A 471 25.92 -7.54 31.68
N LEU A 472 24.91 -6.86 31.15
CA LEU A 472 23.71 -6.48 31.87
C LEU A 472 22.60 -7.52 31.68
N SER A 473 21.87 -7.82 32.75
CA SER A 473 20.63 -8.61 32.64
C SER A 473 19.54 -7.82 31.91
N LEU A 474 18.57 -8.52 31.30
CA LEU A 474 17.46 -7.87 30.58
C LEU A 474 16.72 -6.81 31.42
N PRO A 475 16.38 -7.02 32.70
CA PRO A 475 15.77 -5.98 33.52
C PRO A 475 16.65 -4.73 33.68
N GLN A 476 17.96 -4.92 33.83
CA GLN A 476 18.91 -3.80 33.96
C GLN A 476 19.04 -3.01 32.66
N GLN A 477 18.99 -3.67 31.51
CA GLN A 477 18.99 -3.01 30.20
C GLN A 477 17.71 -2.18 30.00
N VAL A 478 16.55 -2.72 30.39
CA VAL A 478 15.27 -2.00 30.36
C VAL A 478 15.26 -0.80 31.30
N ASP A 479 15.80 -0.96 32.52
CA ASP A 479 15.95 0.15 33.46
C ASP A 479 16.85 1.27 32.89
N LEU A 480 17.95 0.90 32.24
CA LEU A 480 18.87 1.84 31.60
C LEU A 480 18.20 2.58 30.43
N TYR A 481 17.42 1.87 29.60
CA TYR A 481 16.61 2.47 28.54
C TYR A 481 15.60 3.48 29.08
N HIS A 482 14.85 3.14 30.13
CA HIS A 482 13.89 4.07 30.74
C HIS A 482 14.57 5.28 31.39
N GLN A 483 15.73 5.10 32.01
CA GLN A 483 16.53 6.20 32.56
C GLN A 483 16.99 7.18 31.47
N LEU A 484 17.47 6.65 30.34
CA LEU A 484 17.83 7.45 29.17
C LEU A 484 16.62 8.24 28.66
N LEU A 485 15.51 7.54 28.40
CA LEU A 485 14.29 8.10 27.84
C LEU A 485 13.72 9.21 28.73
N ASP A 486 13.55 8.93 30.02
CA ASP A 486 13.03 9.89 30.99
C ASP A 486 13.96 11.09 31.18
N GLY A 487 15.26 10.83 31.30
CA GLY A 487 16.28 11.86 31.53
C GLY A 487 16.40 12.82 30.35
N ALA A 488 16.23 12.32 29.12
CA ALA A 488 16.25 13.12 27.91
C ALA A 488 14.93 13.87 27.73
N LEU A 489 13.79 13.15 27.71
CA LEU A 489 12.51 13.68 27.25
C LEU A 489 11.77 14.54 28.28
N LYS A 490 11.77 14.21 29.58
CA LYS A 490 10.95 14.93 30.59
C LYS A 490 11.38 16.38 30.86
N HIS A 491 12.45 16.83 30.21
CA HIS A 491 13.00 18.16 30.38
C HIS A 491 13.36 18.86 29.06
N TRP A 492 12.51 18.69 28.04
CA TRP A 492 12.68 19.18 26.67
C TRP A 492 12.41 20.69 26.46
N LYS A 493 12.31 21.47 27.55
CA LYS A 493 11.90 22.88 27.49
C LYS A 493 12.80 23.78 26.62
N ALA A 494 14.12 23.58 26.65
CA ALA A 494 15.06 24.44 25.93
C ALA A 494 14.90 24.32 24.40
N PRO A 495 14.86 23.12 23.80
CA PRO A 495 14.47 22.93 22.40
C PRO A 495 13.15 23.60 22.04
N ILE A 496 12.07 23.35 22.81
CA ILE A 496 10.75 23.93 22.54
C ILE A 496 10.79 25.47 22.50
N VAL A 497 11.49 26.09 23.44
CA VAL A 497 11.67 27.56 23.47
C VAL A 497 12.45 28.03 22.24
N ASN A 498 13.51 27.33 21.85
CA ASN A 498 14.33 27.69 20.69
C ASN A 498 13.56 27.55 19.38
N ASP A 499 12.78 26.48 19.21
CA ASP A 499 11.93 26.28 18.03
C ASP A 499 10.87 27.37 17.93
N THR A 500 10.24 27.72 19.06
CA THR A 500 9.28 28.81 19.12
C THR A 500 9.93 30.16 18.76
N ARG A 501 11.16 30.42 19.20
CA ARG A 501 11.92 31.63 18.82
C ARG A 501 12.24 31.65 17.34
N CYS A 502 12.74 30.53 16.81
CA CYS A 502 13.08 30.39 15.40
C CYS A 502 11.85 30.65 14.53
N MET A 503 10.72 30.03 14.87
CA MET A 503 9.43 30.22 14.20
C MET A 503 8.99 31.68 14.20
N ILE A 504 9.01 32.37 15.36
CA ILE A 504 8.61 33.79 15.45
C ILE A 504 9.58 34.68 14.67
N ALA A 505 10.90 34.46 14.81
CA ALA A 505 11.92 35.25 14.14
C ALA A 505 11.86 35.06 12.62
N PHE A 506 11.72 33.82 12.14
CA PHE A 506 11.57 33.48 10.73
C PHE A 506 10.27 34.04 10.14
N GLY A 507 9.14 33.88 10.83
CA GLY A 507 7.85 34.46 10.40
C GLY A 507 7.91 35.99 10.34
N THR A 508 8.60 36.63 11.29
CA THR A 508 8.85 38.08 11.27
C THR A 508 9.73 38.47 10.10
N LEU A 509 10.85 37.76 9.88
CA LEU A 509 11.76 37.98 8.75
C LEU A 509 10.99 37.89 7.43
N LYS A 510 10.23 36.81 7.21
CA LYS A 510 9.39 36.60 6.04
C LYS A 510 8.39 37.75 5.83
N THR A 511 7.67 38.14 6.87
CA THR A 511 6.70 39.25 6.78
C THR A 511 7.38 40.57 6.43
N LEU A 512 8.57 40.83 7.00
CA LEU A 512 9.33 42.06 6.72
C LEU A 512 9.94 42.06 5.32
N THR A 513 10.47 40.93 4.85
CA THR A 513 11.00 40.81 3.47
C THR A 513 9.88 40.97 2.45
N GLU A 514 8.73 40.31 2.64
CA GLU A 514 7.55 40.49 1.78
C GLU A 514 7.08 41.96 1.79
N LYS A 515 6.96 42.58 2.97
CA LYS A 515 6.44 43.95 3.10
C LYS A 515 7.38 45.01 2.53
N TRP A 516 8.69 44.84 2.73
CA TRP A 516 9.70 45.87 2.41
C TRP A 516 10.38 45.65 1.06
N ILE A 517 10.40 44.42 0.53
CA ILE A 517 11.15 44.07 -0.69
C ILE A 517 10.20 43.69 -1.83
N ALA A 518 9.12 42.95 -1.58
CA ALA A 518 8.20 42.53 -2.65
C ALA A 518 7.37 43.68 -3.28
N ARG A 519 7.52 44.92 -2.78
CA ARG A 519 6.93 46.13 -3.40
C ARG A 519 7.70 46.63 -4.64
N ASP A 520 8.96 46.25 -4.82
CA ASP A 520 9.80 46.75 -5.91
C ASP A 520 9.96 45.76 -7.09
N GLY A 521 9.16 44.69 -7.11
CA GLY A 521 9.03 43.76 -8.23
C GLY A 521 9.82 42.46 -8.09
N ALA A 522 9.25 41.41 -8.68
CA ALA A 522 9.74 40.04 -8.88
C ALA A 522 9.49 39.02 -7.75
N ASP A 523 9.05 37.84 -8.20
CA ASP A 523 8.88 36.58 -7.46
C ASP A 523 10.16 36.11 -6.72
N GLU A 524 11.30 36.76 -6.95
CA GLU A 524 12.58 36.56 -6.25
C GLU A 524 12.54 36.97 -4.75
N ALA A 525 11.59 37.82 -4.33
CA ALA A 525 11.46 38.21 -2.93
C ALA A 525 11.02 37.05 -2.00
N ALA A 526 10.37 36.01 -2.55
CA ALA A 526 9.82 34.90 -1.78
C ALA A 526 10.87 33.86 -1.36
N SER A 527 12.08 33.86 -1.94
CA SER A 527 13.19 32.98 -1.53
C SER A 527 14.27 33.69 -0.73
N LEU A 528 14.30 35.04 -0.76
CA LEU A 528 15.38 35.84 -0.19
C LEU A 528 15.63 35.56 1.31
N GLN A 529 14.58 35.33 2.10
CA GLN A 529 14.76 34.97 3.51
C GLN A 529 15.50 33.64 3.70
N ASN A 530 15.34 32.69 2.77
CA ASN A 530 16.08 31.42 2.81
C ASN A 530 17.55 31.67 2.43
N ASP A 531 17.79 32.46 1.38
CA ASP A 531 19.14 32.80 0.91
C ASP A 531 19.97 33.53 1.98
N LEU A 532 19.33 34.42 2.75
CA LEU A 532 19.96 35.13 3.87
C LEU A 532 20.40 34.19 5.01
N LEU A 533 19.77 33.03 5.17
CA LEU A 533 20.08 32.06 6.22
C LEU A 533 21.14 31.03 5.80
N CYS A 534 21.24 30.73 4.50
CA CYS A 534 22.17 29.74 3.94
C CYS A 534 23.66 30.03 4.24
N GLY A 535 24.03 31.27 4.55
CA GLY A 535 25.42 31.69 4.76
C GLY A 535 25.93 31.71 6.21
N SER A 536 25.16 31.22 7.19
CA SER A 536 25.49 31.38 8.62
C SER A 536 26.68 30.55 9.12
N GLY A 537 27.08 29.48 8.41
CA GLY A 537 28.30 28.70 8.67
C GLY A 537 28.34 27.87 9.96
N ASP A 538 27.51 28.19 10.95
CA ASP A 538 27.56 27.62 12.31
C ASP A 538 26.58 26.43 12.53
N LEU A 539 26.05 25.85 11.44
CA LEU A 539 25.09 24.74 11.52
C LEU A 539 25.82 23.41 11.76
N LYS A 540 25.74 22.90 13.01
CA LYS A 540 26.32 21.60 13.39
C LYS A 540 25.87 20.44 12.49
N SER A 541 24.66 20.50 11.94
CA SER A 541 24.15 19.48 11.00
C SER A 541 24.91 19.40 9.67
N THR A 542 25.68 20.42 9.30
CA THR A 542 26.50 20.45 8.07
C THR A 542 27.90 19.87 8.26
N GLU A 543 28.35 19.73 9.51
CA GLU A 543 29.68 19.23 9.85
C GLU A 543 29.94 17.79 9.38
N PRO A 544 29.01 16.82 9.54
CA PRO A 544 29.23 15.46 9.04
C PRO A 544 29.44 15.42 7.52
N MET A 545 28.68 16.23 6.78
CA MET A 545 28.81 16.30 5.31
C MET A 545 30.14 16.91 4.91
N ARG A 546 30.60 17.97 5.60
CA ARG A 546 31.90 18.58 5.36
C ARG A 546 33.05 17.58 5.61
N LEU A 547 33.00 16.83 6.71
CA LEU A 547 34.03 15.84 7.05
C LEU A 547 34.08 14.70 6.02
N LEU A 548 32.93 14.22 5.54
CA LEU A 548 32.89 13.22 4.47
C LEU A 548 33.47 13.76 3.16
N LEU A 549 33.21 15.03 2.81
CA LEU A 549 33.82 15.66 1.63
C LEU A 549 35.34 15.78 1.75
N GLU A 550 35.85 16.05 2.94
CA GLU A 550 37.30 16.06 3.20
C GLU A 550 37.92 14.67 3.02
N ILE A 551 37.28 13.62 3.57
CA ILE A 551 37.71 12.22 3.39
C ILE A 551 37.67 11.83 1.91
N ALA A 552 36.60 12.19 1.19
CA ALA A 552 36.48 11.93 -0.24
C ALA A 552 37.56 12.64 -1.06
N ALA A 553 37.91 13.89 -0.72
CA ALA A 553 38.97 14.63 -1.39
C ALA A 553 40.36 14.01 -1.13
N GLU A 554 40.60 13.48 0.07
CA GLU A 554 41.81 12.73 0.40
C GLU A 554 41.92 11.43 -0.43
N ILE A 555 40.83 10.67 -0.53
CA ILE A 555 40.74 9.46 -1.36
C ILE A 555 40.98 9.80 -2.83
N GLU A 556 40.38 10.87 -3.36
CA GLU A 556 40.59 11.29 -4.76
C GLU A 556 42.06 11.68 -5.03
N GLY A 557 42.79 12.13 -4.00
CA GLY A 557 44.21 12.44 -4.07
C GLY A 557 45.14 11.22 -4.11
N ASP A 558 44.63 10.02 -3.79
CA ASP A 558 45.38 8.75 -3.81
C ASP A 558 44.77 7.77 -4.84
N PRO A 559 45.39 7.63 -6.03
CA PRO A 559 44.88 6.76 -7.09
C PRO A 559 44.76 5.28 -6.70
N GLU A 560 45.59 4.80 -5.76
CA GLU A 560 45.57 3.40 -5.33
C GLU A 560 44.36 3.14 -4.43
N VAL A 561 44.14 4.01 -3.43
CA VAL A 561 42.97 3.94 -2.54
C VAL A 561 41.68 4.14 -3.32
N ARG A 562 41.63 5.15 -4.21
CA ARG A 562 40.46 5.43 -5.05
C ARG A 562 40.08 4.23 -5.91
N ARG A 563 41.07 3.61 -6.55
CA ARG A 563 40.83 2.39 -7.35
C ARG A 563 40.28 1.27 -6.46
N TYR A 564 40.90 1.05 -5.31
CA TYR A 564 40.49 0.00 -4.38
C TYR A 564 39.04 0.20 -3.88
N LEU A 565 38.67 1.42 -3.50
CA LEU A 565 37.30 1.77 -3.09
C LEU A 565 36.26 1.52 -4.20
N LEU A 566 36.61 1.78 -5.47
CA LEU A 566 35.69 1.64 -6.60
C LEU A 566 35.60 0.20 -7.14
N GLU A 567 36.61 -0.63 -6.89
CA GLU A 567 36.69 -2.00 -7.39
C GLU A 567 36.22 -3.05 -6.36
N GLU A 568 36.36 -2.76 -5.07
CA GLU A 568 35.99 -3.69 -3.98
C GLU A 568 34.59 -3.39 -3.40
N THR A 569 34.06 -4.35 -2.65
CA THR A 569 32.84 -4.13 -1.86
C THR A 569 33.12 -3.21 -0.66
N PRO A 570 32.14 -2.46 -0.14
CA PRO A 570 32.32 -1.64 1.06
C PRO A 570 32.84 -2.45 2.26
N GLU A 571 32.35 -3.68 2.44
CA GLU A 571 32.76 -4.56 3.53
C GLU A 571 34.23 -5.01 3.41
N ASP A 572 34.68 -5.31 2.19
CA ASP A 572 36.07 -5.69 1.94
C ASP A 572 37.02 -4.48 2.00
N PHE A 573 36.56 -3.30 1.55
CA PHE A 573 37.30 -2.05 1.71
C PHE A 573 37.50 -1.69 3.18
N TRP A 574 36.44 -1.76 4.00
CA TRP A 574 36.54 -1.52 5.44
C TRP A 574 37.48 -2.53 6.11
N ARG A 575 37.39 -3.82 5.73
CA ARG A 575 38.30 -4.87 6.25
C ARG A 575 39.75 -4.58 5.87
N SER A 576 40.03 -4.15 4.65
CA SER A 576 41.40 -3.84 4.23
C SER A 576 42.01 -2.69 5.05
N LEU A 577 41.21 -1.65 5.35
CA LEU A 577 41.63 -0.57 6.24
C LEU A 577 42.02 -1.11 7.62
N GLN A 578 41.23 -2.03 8.16
CA GLN A 578 41.49 -2.68 9.44
C GLN A 578 42.75 -3.57 9.42
N GLU A 579 43.07 -4.18 8.28
CA GLU A 579 44.28 -4.98 8.04
C GLU A 579 45.53 -4.13 7.75
N GLY A 580 45.41 -2.81 7.67
CA GLY A 580 46.51 -1.86 7.57
C GLY A 580 46.68 -1.20 6.19
N PHE A 581 45.74 -1.40 5.26
CA PHE A 581 45.65 -0.59 4.06
C PHE A 581 45.29 0.86 4.45
N ALA A 582 46.02 1.87 3.92
CA ALA A 582 45.82 3.29 4.22
C ALA A 582 45.46 3.63 5.71
N PRO A 583 46.39 3.44 6.67
CA PRO A 583 46.10 3.60 8.11
C PRO A 583 45.57 4.97 8.52
N HIS A 584 45.93 6.02 7.79
CA HIS A 584 45.44 7.38 8.02
C HIS A 584 43.94 7.52 7.73
N LEU A 585 43.43 6.84 6.69
CA LEU A 585 41.99 6.82 6.39
C LEU A 585 41.22 6.01 7.42
N LYS A 586 41.79 4.91 7.91
CA LYS A 586 41.20 4.16 9.03
C LYS A 586 40.94 5.08 10.22
N GLU A 587 41.94 5.84 10.68
CA GLU A 587 41.78 6.77 11.80
C GLU A 587 40.72 7.85 11.51
N ARG A 588 40.65 8.35 10.27
CA ARG A 588 39.63 9.32 9.85
C ARG A 588 38.21 8.76 9.91
N PHE A 589 38.00 7.56 9.36
CA PHE A 589 36.69 6.89 9.41
C PHE A 589 36.30 6.50 10.84
N GLU A 590 37.23 5.96 11.65
CA GLU A 590 36.96 5.64 13.06
C GLU A 590 36.59 6.89 13.87
N SER A 591 37.28 8.01 13.64
CA SER A 591 36.93 9.29 14.26
C SER A 591 35.56 9.80 13.79
N TYR A 592 35.26 9.66 12.49
CA TYR A 592 33.96 10.06 11.94
C TYR A 592 32.82 9.24 12.54
N ILE A 593 32.97 7.92 12.56
CA ILE A 593 31.98 6.99 13.10
C ILE A 593 31.81 7.23 14.60
N ALA A 594 32.88 7.43 15.36
CA ALA A 594 32.77 7.73 16.79
C ALA A 594 31.94 8.98 17.11
N GLU A 595 32.00 10.02 16.26
CA GLU A 595 31.33 11.30 16.50
C GLU A 595 29.97 11.44 15.80
N TYR A 596 29.81 10.80 14.64
CA TYR A 596 28.68 10.95 13.73
C TYR A 596 28.12 9.62 13.20
N GLY A 597 28.52 8.48 13.76
CA GLY A 597 28.12 7.16 13.26
C GLY A 597 26.61 6.94 13.27
N TYR A 598 25.90 7.56 14.22
CA TYR A 598 24.44 7.58 14.31
C TYR A 598 23.74 8.45 13.25
N ARG A 599 24.48 9.29 12.50
CA ARG A 599 23.92 10.21 11.48
C ARG A 599 23.83 9.53 10.11
N CYS A 600 22.95 8.53 10.01
CA CYS A 600 22.70 7.77 8.80
C CYS A 600 21.33 8.10 8.16
N VAL A 601 21.06 7.53 6.98
CA VAL A 601 19.72 7.61 6.38
C VAL A 601 18.73 6.90 7.29
N ASP A 602 17.59 7.54 7.59
CA ASP A 602 16.61 7.04 8.56
C ASP A 602 17.14 6.92 10.01
N GLU A 603 18.07 7.81 10.42
CA GLU A 603 18.67 7.87 11.77
C GLU A 603 17.66 7.94 12.93
N LEU A 604 16.42 8.38 12.68
CA LEU A 604 15.39 8.47 13.72
C LEU A 604 14.67 7.13 13.99
N LYS A 605 14.93 6.10 13.18
CA LYS A 605 14.33 4.77 13.37
C LYS A 605 15.29 3.86 14.11
N LEU A 606 14.81 3.27 15.20
CA LEU A 606 15.56 2.34 16.04
C LEU A 606 15.86 1.00 15.34
N GLU A 607 15.16 0.68 14.25
CA GLU A 607 15.47 -0.50 13.43
C GLU A 607 16.57 -0.27 12.37
N THR A 608 17.00 0.98 12.17
CA THR A 608 18.05 1.30 11.19
C THR A 608 19.41 0.94 11.75
N LEU A 609 20.18 0.18 10.98
CA LEU A 609 21.60 -0.03 11.27
C LEU A 609 22.37 1.25 10.91
N ASP A 610 23.11 1.78 11.88
CA ASP A 610 23.91 2.98 11.70
C ASP A 610 25.35 2.63 11.25
N TYR A 611 26.24 3.63 11.19
CA TYR A 611 27.62 3.39 10.78
C TYR A 611 28.49 2.73 11.86
N HIS A 612 28.02 2.61 13.10
CA HIS A 612 28.68 1.76 14.10
C HIS A 612 28.42 0.28 13.82
N ASP A 613 27.20 -0.05 13.38
CA ASP A 613 26.83 -1.41 12.99
C ASP A 613 27.37 -1.78 11.59
N ARG A 614 27.31 -0.83 10.65
CA ARG A 614 27.73 -1.02 9.26
C ARG A 614 28.50 0.21 8.72
N PRO A 615 29.82 0.28 9.00
CA PRO A 615 30.73 1.36 8.60
C PRO A 615 30.74 1.70 7.11
#